data_AF-F6H7E3-F1
#
_entry.id   AF-F6H7E3-F1
#
_cell.length_a   1.000
_cell.length_b   1.000
_cell.length_c   1.000
_cell.angle_alpha   90.00
_cell.angle_beta   90.00
_cell.angle_gamma   90.00
#
_symmetry.space_group_name_H-M   'P 1'
#
loop_
_entity.id
_entity.type
_entity.pdbx_description
1 polymer ?
#
loop_
_entity_poly.entity_id
_entity_poly.type
_entity_poly.pdbx_seq_one_letter_code
_entity_poly.pdbx_strand_id
1 'polypeptide(L)'
;MLNKEKLVGVGLITLLHLCFFSVCVAGQNQPCRPSSCGDMLNISDPFRLKGDPSGCGDSRYELACENNRTILNLYRGKYYVEEINYQNYSIRVVDPGLKKGNCLSTPLYHLTPENFSYDHPYAWPYDWGFRTTVLMSCSRPISDDKFIPITSCNSTNGTTSSSSQPYHYALSGDGESLQVGDLPGSCTIGKSIFSKLGAASEPGNRSMSSLQDQLLLGIELSFLQIQCIRECRVKGQSCYMDYTVNSVKCDDPNSCKDLSDDCYKPIWLKGLIIILQIIFASIYTPIIAAGILGRALLGVVLSYGIYKLRQRHISKHDTTKEIP
;
A
#
# COMPACT_ATOMS: atom_id res chain seq x y z
N MET A 1 62.42 32.94 -4.04
CA MET A 1 62.17 32.00 -2.94
C MET A 1 60.66 31.88 -2.77
N LEU A 2 60.07 30.75 -3.14
CA LEU A 2 58.64 30.53 -2.97
C LEU A 2 58.39 30.24 -1.48
N ASN A 3 57.69 31.12 -0.78
CA ASN A 3 57.43 30.96 0.66
C ASN A 3 56.72 29.62 0.92
N LYS A 4 57.18 28.85 1.91
CA LYS A 4 56.64 27.54 2.31
C LYS A 4 55.10 27.56 2.43
N GLU A 5 54.53 28.67 2.87
CA GLU A 5 53.08 28.87 3.01
C GLU A 5 52.32 28.83 1.67
N LYS A 6 52.90 29.38 0.59
CA LYS A 6 52.31 29.31 -0.76
C LYS A 6 52.36 27.90 -1.33
N LEU A 7 53.37 27.11 -0.97
CA LEU A 7 53.52 25.72 -1.41
C LEU A 7 52.45 24.82 -0.76
N VAL A 8 52.16 25.05 0.53
CA VAL A 8 51.10 24.34 1.26
C VAL A 8 49.71 24.68 0.70
N GLY A 9 49.45 25.96 0.41
CA GLY A 9 48.19 26.39 -0.18
C GLY A 9 47.94 25.79 -1.58
N VAL A 10 48.96 25.77 -2.44
CA VAL A 10 48.86 25.13 -3.77
C VAL A 10 48.66 23.62 -3.64
N GLY A 11 49.34 22.96 -2.71
CA GLY A 11 49.17 21.53 -2.44
C GLY A 11 47.77 21.17 -1.93
N LEU A 12 47.16 22.04 -1.11
CA LEU A 12 45.80 21.82 -0.61
C LEU A 12 44.74 21.99 -1.71
N ILE A 13 44.92 22.98 -2.59
CA ILE A 13 44.02 23.24 -3.72
C ILE A 13 44.10 22.11 -4.76
N THR A 14 45.31 21.60 -5.05
CA THR A 14 45.46 20.45 -5.95
C THR A 14 44.88 19.17 -5.35
N LEU A 15 45.03 18.94 -4.04
CA LEU A 15 44.40 17.81 -3.34
C LEU A 15 42.88 17.92 -3.34
N LEU A 16 42.32 19.11 -3.12
CA LEU A 16 40.88 19.38 -3.21
C LEU A 16 40.35 19.13 -4.62
N HIS A 17 41.07 19.56 -5.65
CA HIS A 17 40.70 19.27 -7.04
C HIS A 17 40.79 17.78 -7.36
N LEU A 18 41.83 17.06 -6.90
CA LEU A 18 41.93 15.60 -7.02
C LEU A 18 40.76 14.88 -6.31
N CYS A 19 40.31 15.36 -5.16
CA CYS A 19 39.12 14.84 -4.48
C CYS A 19 37.81 15.16 -5.24
N PHE A 20 37.71 16.32 -5.89
CA PHE A 20 36.57 16.66 -6.75
C PHE A 20 36.55 15.89 -8.08
N PHE A 21 37.71 15.52 -8.63
CA PHE A 21 37.80 14.61 -9.78
C PHE A 21 37.58 13.13 -9.41
N SER A 22 37.60 12.79 -8.12
CA SER A 22 37.18 11.49 -7.59
C SER A 22 35.65 11.39 -7.40
N VAL A 23 34.87 12.30 -7.97
CA VAL A 23 33.47 11.99 -8.28
C VAL A 23 33.53 10.79 -9.23
N CYS A 24 33.23 9.61 -8.68
CA CYS A 24 32.97 8.43 -9.48
C CYS A 24 31.99 8.86 -10.56
N VAL A 25 32.46 8.94 -11.80
CA VAL A 25 31.58 8.86 -12.95
C VAL A 25 30.94 7.49 -12.80
N ALA A 26 29.75 7.45 -12.20
CA ALA A 26 28.87 6.30 -12.28
C ALA A 26 28.84 5.96 -13.77
N GLY A 27 29.41 4.80 -14.11
CA GLY A 27 29.77 4.46 -15.48
C GLY A 27 28.63 4.81 -16.40
N GLN A 28 28.91 5.65 -17.40
CA GLN A 28 27.94 5.95 -18.45
C GLN A 28 27.37 4.63 -18.95
N ASN A 29 26.06 4.47 -18.75
CA ASN A 29 25.15 3.48 -19.33
C ASN A 29 25.84 2.39 -20.17
N GLN A 30 26.59 1.49 -19.53
CA GLN A 30 26.80 0.20 -20.17
C GLN A 30 25.41 -0.44 -20.20
N PRO A 31 24.85 -0.75 -21.38
CA PRO A 31 23.55 -1.36 -21.45
C PRO A 31 23.60 -2.66 -20.66
N CYS A 32 22.76 -2.76 -19.63
CA CYS A 32 22.64 -3.95 -18.81
C CYS A 32 22.28 -5.11 -19.73
N ARG A 33 23.21 -6.05 -19.88
CA ARG A 33 22.93 -7.27 -20.62
C ARG A 33 21.93 -8.09 -19.82
N PRO A 34 20.90 -8.67 -20.46
CA PRO A 34 20.00 -9.56 -19.76
C PRO A 34 20.74 -10.74 -19.15
N SER A 35 20.34 -11.08 -17.93
CA SER A 35 20.81 -12.25 -17.20
C SER A 35 19.93 -13.46 -17.48
N SER A 36 20.37 -14.66 -17.10
CA SER A 36 19.62 -15.90 -17.28
C SER A 36 19.79 -16.87 -16.12
N CYS A 37 18.77 -17.69 -15.86
CA CYS A 37 18.80 -18.74 -14.85
C CYS A 37 17.76 -19.83 -15.19
N GLY A 38 18.22 -21.08 -15.35
CA GLY A 38 17.36 -22.18 -15.75
C GLY A 38 16.71 -21.93 -17.11
N ASP A 39 15.40 -22.14 -17.18
CA ASP A 39 14.60 -21.91 -18.39
C ASP A 39 14.36 -20.42 -18.67
N MET A 40 14.67 -19.53 -17.71
CA MET A 40 14.53 -18.09 -17.87
C MET A 40 15.79 -17.52 -18.54
N LEU A 41 15.72 -17.32 -19.86
CA LEU A 41 16.88 -16.91 -20.67
C LEU A 41 17.07 -15.40 -20.79
N ASN A 42 16.04 -14.60 -20.48
CA ASN A 42 16.05 -13.15 -20.71
C ASN A 42 15.47 -12.39 -19.50
N ILE A 43 16.27 -12.30 -18.44
CA ILE A 43 15.98 -11.50 -17.24
C ILE A 43 16.59 -10.11 -17.48
N SER A 44 15.74 -9.15 -17.77
CA SER A 44 16.12 -7.76 -18.05
C SER A 44 15.46 -6.82 -17.05
N ASP A 45 15.88 -5.56 -17.09
CA ASP A 45 15.25 -4.48 -16.36
C ASP A 45 13.71 -4.52 -16.53
N PRO A 46 12.92 -4.42 -15.44
CA PRO A 46 13.33 -4.04 -14.08
C PRO A 46 13.88 -5.18 -13.21
N PHE A 47 13.77 -6.44 -13.64
CA PHE A 47 14.25 -7.57 -12.86
C PHE A 47 15.77 -7.65 -12.87
N ARG A 48 16.31 -8.27 -11.83
CA ARG A 48 17.74 -8.57 -11.70
C ARG A 48 17.93 -9.88 -10.95
N LEU A 49 19.02 -10.58 -11.23
CA LEU A 49 19.49 -11.68 -10.39
C LEU A 49 20.36 -11.16 -9.24
N LYS A 50 20.37 -11.93 -8.15
CA LYS A 50 21.34 -11.75 -7.07
C LYS A 50 22.76 -11.95 -7.63
N GLY A 51 23.52 -10.85 -7.70
CA GLY A 51 24.88 -10.84 -8.27
C GLY A 51 25.01 -10.02 -9.55
N ASP A 52 23.90 -9.55 -10.14
CA ASP A 52 23.97 -8.62 -11.27
C ASP A 52 24.72 -7.33 -10.89
N PRO A 53 25.45 -6.70 -11.84
CA PRO A 53 26.21 -5.49 -11.57
C PRO A 53 25.39 -4.37 -10.91
N SER A 54 26.06 -3.52 -10.13
CA SER A 54 25.44 -2.31 -9.58
C SER A 54 24.92 -1.42 -10.70
N GLY A 55 23.67 -0.97 -10.60
CA GLY A 55 23.02 -0.16 -11.63
C GLY A 55 22.17 -0.95 -12.63
N CYS A 56 22.20 -2.29 -12.59
CA CYS A 56 21.33 -3.14 -13.42
C CYS A 56 20.11 -3.66 -12.66
N GLY A 57 18.93 -3.39 -13.22
CA GLY A 57 17.63 -3.70 -12.63
C GLY A 57 17.40 -2.98 -11.30
N ASP A 58 16.23 -3.21 -10.73
CA ASP A 58 15.78 -2.59 -9.50
C ASP A 58 15.80 -3.61 -8.35
N SER A 59 16.36 -3.22 -7.20
CA SER A 59 16.48 -4.08 -6.02
C SER A 59 15.14 -4.64 -5.50
N ARG A 60 14.02 -3.97 -5.80
CA ARG A 60 12.67 -4.43 -5.42
C ARG A 60 12.15 -5.57 -6.29
N TYR A 61 12.79 -5.79 -7.44
CA TYR A 61 12.47 -6.84 -8.41
C TYR A 61 13.62 -7.86 -8.52
N GLU A 62 14.33 -8.09 -7.41
CA GLU A 62 15.39 -9.10 -7.34
C GLU A 62 14.83 -10.52 -7.35
N LEU A 63 15.35 -11.35 -8.26
CA LEU A 63 15.08 -12.77 -8.37
C LEU A 63 16.28 -13.57 -7.86
N ALA A 64 15.99 -14.68 -7.19
CA ALA A 64 17.00 -15.65 -6.81
C ALA A 64 17.17 -16.71 -7.91
N CYS A 65 18.38 -17.27 -8.01
CA CYS A 65 18.66 -18.43 -8.85
C CYS A 65 19.16 -19.54 -7.93
N GLU A 66 18.32 -20.53 -7.63
CA GLU A 66 18.68 -21.67 -6.77
C GLU A 66 18.48 -22.96 -7.58
N ASN A 67 19.48 -23.85 -7.61
CA ASN A 67 19.42 -25.14 -8.32
C ASN A 67 18.97 -25.01 -9.79
N ASN A 68 19.51 -24.02 -10.51
CA ASN A 68 19.14 -23.74 -11.90
C ASN A 68 17.65 -23.43 -12.09
N ARG A 69 16.99 -22.85 -11.08
CA ARG A 69 15.61 -22.39 -11.15
C ARG A 69 15.49 -20.96 -10.66
N THR A 70 14.77 -20.15 -11.44
CA THR A 70 14.47 -18.76 -11.10
C THR A 70 13.38 -18.72 -10.04
N ILE A 71 13.63 -18.00 -8.95
CA ILE A 71 12.77 -17.93 -7.77
C ILE A 71 12.43 -16.47 -7.48
N LEU A 72 11.14 -16.21 -7.32
CA LEU A 72 10.63 -14.97 -6.77
C LEU A 72 10.33 -15.16 -5.28
N ASN A 73 10.95 -14.33 -4.45
CA ASN A 73 10.66 -14.29 -3.02
C ASN A 73 9.54 -13.26 -2.78
N LEU A 74 8.37 -13.72 -2.34
CA LEU A 74 7.24 -12.85 -1.98
C LEU A 74 6.85 -13.08 -0.54
N TYR A 75 6.89 -12.02 0.25
CA TYR A 75 6.55 -12.05 1.67
C TYR A 75 7.41 -13.08 2.42
N ARG A 76 6.84 -14.23 2.78
CA ARG A 76 7.52 -15.35 3.44
C ARG A 76 7.57 -16.62 2.57
N GLY A 77 7.20 -16.50 1.30
CA GLY A 77 7.13 -17.60 0.34
C GLY A 77 8.17 -17.51 -0.75
N LYS A 78 8.53 -18.68 -1.28
CA LYS A 78 9.39 -18.83 -2.46
C LYS A 78 8.56 -19.42 -3.59
N TYR A 79 8.50 -18.73 -4.72
CA TYR A 79 7.72 -19.16 -5.86
C TYR A 79 8.62 -19.35 -7.07
N TYR A 80 8.39 -20.41 -7.84
CA TYR A 80 9.09 -20.62 -9.09
C TYR A 80 8.55 -19.70 -10.16
N VAL A 81 9.42 -18.98 -10.85
CA VAL A 81 9.02 -18.11 -11.95
C VAL A 81 8.90 -18.94 -13.21
N GLU A 82 7.70 -18.99 -13.77
CA GLU A 82 7.41 -19.71 -15.02
C GLU A 82 7.51 -18.79 -16.23
N GLU A 83 7.15 -17.50 -16.08
CA GLU A 83 7.13 -16.56 -17.20
C GLU A 83 7.23 -15.12 -16.73
N ILE A 84 7.91 -14.27 -17.50
CA ILE A 84 7.92 -12.82 -17.35
C ILE A 84 7.50 -12.19 -18.68
N ASN A 85 6.40 -11.44 -18.65
CA ASN A 85 5.90 -10.69 -19.79
C ASN A 85 6.15 -9.19 -19.57
N TYR A 86 7.18 -8.66 -20.25
CA TYR A 86 7.55 -7.25 -20.18
C TYR A 86 6.57 -6.31 -20.90
N GLN A 87 5.80 -6.81 -21.87
CA GLN A 87 4.81 -5.99 -22.60
C GLN A 87 3.60 -5.69 -21.72
N ASN A 88 3.14 -6.70 -20.97
CA ASN A 88 1.94 -6.61 -20.14
C ASN A 88 2.25 -6.39 -18.65
N TYR A 89 3.53 -6.18 -18.31
CA TYR A 89 4.01 -6.05 -16.93
C TYR A 89 3.50 -7.17 -16.01
N SER A 90 3.53 -8.42 -16.48
CA SER A 90 3.08 -9.57 -15.71
C SER A 90 4.17 -10.61 -15.48
N ILE A 91 4.18 -11.20 -14.29
CA ILE A 91 5.07 -12.30 -13.90
C ILE A 91 4.22 -13.46 -13.39
N ARG A 92 4.40 -14.63 -13.97
CA ARG A 92 3.65 -15.83 -13.58
C ARG A 92 4.51 -16.74 -12.73
N VAL A 93 3.98 -17.13 -11.58
CA VAL A 93 4.70 -17.91 -10.58
C VAL A 93 3.92 -19.11 -10.08
N VAL A 94 4.61 -20.20 -9.76
CA VAL A 94 4.01 -21.44 -9.24
C VAL A 94 4.59 -21.76 -7.87
N ASP A 95 3.72 -22.19 -6.95
CA ASP A 95 4.15 -22.67 -5.64
C ASP A 95 4.92 -24.00 -5.78
N PRO A 96 6.14 -24.14 -5.22
CA PRO A 96 6.95 -25.35 -5.32
C PRO A 96 6.32 -26.64 -4.78
N GLY A 97 5.30 -26.52 -3.93
CA GLY A 97 4.53 -27.64 -3.40
C GLY A 97 3.59 -28.26 -4.43
N LEU A 98 3.18 -27.50 -5.44
CA LEU A 98 2.29 -27.98 -6.48
C LEU A 98 3.07 -28.84 -7.48
N LYS A 99 2.62 -30.08 -7.65
CA LYS A 99 3.22 -31.06 -8.54
C LYS A 99 2.17 -31.76 -9.38
N LYS A 100 2.53 -32.07 -10.61
CA LYS A 100 1.74 -32.94 -11.49
C LYS A 100 1.87 -34.39 -11.03
N GLY A 101 0.76 -35.12 -10.99
CA GLY A 101 0.74 -36.52 -10.57
C GLY A 101 -0.68 -37.02 -10.29
N ASN A 102 -0.80 -38.25 -9.79
CA ASN A 102 -2.10 -38.92 -9.59
C ASN A 102 -2.86 -38.45 -8.33
N CYS A 103 -2.28 -37.52 -7.57
CA CYS A 103 -2.86 -36.92 -6.39
C CYS A 103 -2.71 -35.40 -6.45
N LEU A 104 -3.58 -34.69 -5.74
CA LEU A 104 -3.52 -33.24 -5.62
C LEU A 104 -2.53 -32.85 -4.52
N SER A 105 -1.47 -32.18 -4.94
CA SER A 105 -0.47 -31.64 -4.01
C SER A 105 -0.96 -30.34 -3.38
N THR A 106 -0.47 -30.05 -2.18
CA THR A 106 -0.86 -28.86 -1.41
C THR A 106 0.24 -27.80 -1.54
N PRO A 107 -0.10 -26.51 -1.71
CA PRO A 107 0.89 -25.43 -1.76
C PRO A 107 1.67 -25.35 -0.44
N LEU A 108 2.96 -25.07 -0.53
CA LEU A 108 3.81 -24.86 0.64
C LEU A 108 3.49 -23.53 1.31
N TYR A 109 3.28 -22.49 0.50
CA TYR A 109 3.09 -21.14 0.97
C TYR A 109 1.64 -20.71 0.84
N HIS A 110 1.23 -19.82 1.76
CA HIS A 110 -0.05 -19.15 1.66
C HIS A 110 0.18 -17.81 0.97
N LEU A 111 -0.45 -17.64 -0.18
CA LEU A 111 -0.57 -16.37 -0.86
C LEU A 111 -2.06 -16.12 -1.05
N THR A 112 -2.54 -14.96 -0.65
CA THR A 112 -3.91 -14.50 -0.89
C THR A 112 -3.88 -13.08 -1.47
N PRO A 113 -4.96 -12.63 -2.14
CA PRO A 113 -5.06 -11.25 -2.62
C PRO A 113 -4.83 -10.22 -1.51
N GLU A 114 -5.18 -10.54 -0.26
CA GLU A 114 -5.00 -9.68 0.92
C GLU A 114 -3.54 -9.42 1.29
N ASN A 115 -2.59 -10.23 0.80
CA ASN A 115 -1.17 -9.96 1.02
C ASN A 115 -0.68 -8.74 0.23
N PHE A 116 -1.35 -8.39 -0.86
CA PHE A 116 -0.94 -7.33 -1.77
C PHE A 116 -1.49 -5.98 -1.32
N SER A 117 -0.65 -4.97 -1.39
CA SER A 117 -0.98 -3.58 -1.11
C SER A 117 -0.58 -2.71 -2.29
N TYR A 118 -1.23 -1.56 -2.43
CA TYR A 118 -1.03 -0.62 -3.53
C TYR A 118 0.44 -0.18 -3.72
N ASP A 119 1.22 -0.14 -2.64
CA ASP A 119 2.61 0.27 -2.65
C ASP A 119 3.62 -0.85 -2.89
N HIS A 120 3.17 -2.11 -2.92
CA HIS A 120 4.08 -3.25 -3.12
C HIS A 120 4.59 -3.32 -4.57
N PRO A 121 5.82 -3.85 -4.79
CA PRO A 121 6.39 -3.99 -6.13
C PRO A 121 5.55 -4.85 -7.07
N TYR A 122 4.81 -5.80 -6.48
CA TYR A 122 3.89 -6.70 -7.16
C TYR A 122 2.48 -6.44 -6.67
N ALA A 123 1.53 -6.47 -7.59
CA ALA A 123 0.12 -6.32 -7.31
C ALA A 123 -0.67 -7.48 -7.94
N TRP A 124 -1.82 -7.78 -7.32
CA TRP A 124 -2.86 -8.56 -7.98
C TRP A 124 -4.01 -7.60 -8.32
N PRO A 125 -4.21 -7.25 -9.60
CA PRO A 125 -5.31 -6.38 -10.02
C PRO A 125 -6.67 -7.04 -9.77
N TYR A 126 -7.57 -6.34 -9.08
CA TYR A 126 -8.95 -6.81 -8.89
C TYR A 126 -9.66 -7.00 -10.25
N ASP A 127 -9.36 -6.14 -11.23
CA ASP A 127 -9.94 -6.19 -12.59
C ASP A 127 -9.63 -7.49 -13.35
N TRP A 128 -8.59 -8.23 -12.97
CA TRP A 128 -8.29 -9.52 -13.59
C TRP A 128 -9.27 -10.61 -13.17
N GLY A 129 -10.01 -10.39 -12.08
CA GLY A 129 -10.81 -11.39 -11.41
C GLY A 129 -9.93 -12.51 -10.83
N PHE A 130 -10.46 -13.22 -9.85
CA PHE A 130 -9.78 -14.39 -9.32
C PHE A 130 -10.75 -15.53 -9.07
N ARG A 131 -10.22 -16.75 -9.20
CA ARG A 131 -10.85 -17.98 -8.77
C ARG A 131 -10.13 -18.49 -7.55
N THR A 132 -10.86 -18.72 -6.47
CA THR A 132 -10.32 -19.33 -5.26
C THR A 132 -10.64 -20.82 -5.28
N THR A 133 -9.64 -21.63 -4.98
CA THR A 133 -9.77 -23.07 -4.72
C THR A 133 -9.45 -23.32 -3.27
N VAL A 134 -10.40 -23.90 -2.55
CA VAL A 134 -10.26 -24.29 -1.14
C VAL A 134 -10.16 -25.81 -1.06
N LEU A 135 -9.06 -26.29 -0.49
CA LEU A 135 -8.86 -27.69 -0.17
C LEU A 135 -9.38 -27.94 1.25
N MET A 136 -10.13 -29.02 1.45
CA MET A 136 -10.73 -29.33 2.74
C MET A 136 -10.76 -30.84 3.03
N SER A 137 -10.92 -31.16 4.31
CA SER A 137 -11.07 -32.53 4.80
C SER A 137 -12.35 -32.64 5.63
N CYS A 138 -13.18 -33.62 5.33
CA CYS A 138 -14.51 -33.77 5.90
C CYS A 138 -14.67 -35.12 6.60
N SER A 139 -15.40 -35.13 7.72
CA SER A 139 -15.68 -36.37 8.47
C SER A 139 -16.81 -37.20 7.87
N ARG A 140 -17.60 -36.61 6.96
CA ARG A 140 -18.72 -37.24 6.27
C ARG A 140 -18.63 -36.97 4.77
N PRO A 141 -19.12 -37.89 3.92
CA PRO A 141 -19.20 -37.66 2.50
C PRO A 141 -20.17 -36.51 2.21
N ILE A 142 -19.84 -35.69 1.23
CA ILE A 142 -20.70 -34.62 0.73
C ILE A 142 -21.36 -35.11 -0.56
N SER A 143 -22.67 -34.89 -0.67
CA SER A 143 -23.47 -35.18 -1.87
C SER A 143 -23.89 -33.87 -2.55
N ASP A 144 -22.91 -33.10 -3.03
CA ASP A 144 -23.10 -31.86 -3.78
C ASP A 144 -22.01 -31.76 -4.85
N ASP A 145 -22.42 -31.62 -6.11
CA ASP A 145 -21.56 -31.59 -7.30
C ASP A 145 -20.61 -30.38 -7.34
N LYS A 146 -20.83 -29.38 -6.47
CA LYS A 146 -19.89 -28.26 -6.29
C LYS A 146 -18.56 -28.72 -5.68
N PHE A 147 -18.57 -29.79 -4.89
CA PHE A 147 -17.39 -30.31 -4.19
C PHE A 147 -16.71 -31.38 -5.04
N ILE A 148 -15.51 -31.07 -5.50
CA ILE A 148 -14.70 -31.96 -6.34
C ILE A 148 -14.00 -32.96 -5.41
N PRO A 149 -14.26 -34.28 -5.52
CA PRO A 149 -13.51 -35.27 -4.76
C PRO A 149 -12.04 -35.26 -5.21
N ILE A 150 -11.11 -35.26 -4.26
CA ILE A 150 -9.67 -35.22 -4.55
C ILE A 150 -8.93 -36.32 -3.78
N THR A 151 -7.84 -36.81 -4.36
CA THR A 151 -6.88 -37.66 -3.65
C THR A 151 -5.75 -36.77 -3.16
N SER A 152 -5.56 -36.61 -1.86
CA SER A 152 -4.47 -35.79 -1.30
C SER A 152 -3.14 -36.54 -1.34
N CYS A 153 -2.07 -35.87 -1.78
CA CYS A 153 -0.72 -36.47 -1.75
C CYS A 153 -0.15 -36.64 -0.33
N ASN A 154 -0.71 -35.95 0.68
CA ASN A 154 -0.29 -36.09 2.07
C ASN A 154 -0.97 -37.27 2.77
N SER A 155 -1.96 -37.89 2.14
CA SER A 155 -2.55 -39.13 2.64
C SER A 155 -1.50 -40.22 2.48
N THR A 156 -0.90 -40.65 3.60
CA THR A 156 0.06 -41.75 3.65
C THR A 156 -0.42 -42.92 2.79
N ASN A 157 0.42 -43.30 1.82
CA ASN A 157 0.18 -44.43 0.91
C ASN A 157 -0.38 -45.64 1.67
N GLY A 158 -1.44 -46.22 1.10
CA GLY A 158 -2.36 -47.13 1.75
C GLY A 158 -1.73 -48.26 2.56
N THR A 159 -2.24 -48.45 3.78
CA THR A 159 -2.27 -49.74 4.51
C THR A 159 -3.14 -49.64 5.76
N THR A 160 -4.31 -49.00 5.71
CA THR A 160 -5.33 -49.25 6.73
C THR A 160 -6.71 -49.11 6.12
N SER A 161 -7.33 -50.26 5.84
CA SER A 161 -8.76 -50.44 5.75
C SER A 161 -9.43 -50.10 7.10
N SER A 162 -9.49 -48.81 7.42
CA SER A 162 -10.17 -48.29 8.60
C SER A 162 -11.18 -47.25 8.17
N SER A 163 -12.43 -47.41 8.61
CA SER A 163 -13.60 -46.57 8.32
C SER A 163 -13.51 -45.13 8.86
N SER A 164 -12.30 -44.61 9.06
CA SER A 164 -11.99 -43.39 9.81
C SER A 164 -11.12 -42.40 9.03
N GLN A 165 -10.79 -42.66 7.76
CA GLN A 165 -10.07 -41.67 6.95
C GLN A 165 -11.02 -40.53 6.54
N PRO A 166 -10.58 -39.27 6.66
CA PRO A 166 -11.39 -38.13 6.22
C PRO A 166 -11.54 -38.12 4.70
N TYR A 167 -12.70 -37.66 4.24
CA TYR A 167 -12.95 -37.43 2.82
C TYR A 167 -12.31 -36.10 2.41
N HIS A 168 -11.57 -36.08 1.30
CA HIS A 168 -10.91 -34.87 0.81
C HIS A 168 -11.66 -34.30 -0.38
N TYR A 169 -11.92 -32.99 -0.31
CA TYR A 169 -12.63 -32.27 -1.35
C TYR A 169 -11.90 -30.97 -1.70
N ALA A 170 -12.10 -30.53 -2.93
CA ALA A 170 -11.79 -29.18 -3.35
C ALA A 170 -13.08 -28.46 -3.76
N LEU A 171 -13.23 -27.23 -3.30
CA LEU A 171 -14.30 -26.34 -3.71
C LEU A 171 -13.65 -25.17 -4.45
N SER A 172 -14.12 -24.88 -5.67
CA SER A 172 -13.52 -23.84 -6.48
C SER A 172 -14.57 -22.98 -7.17
N GLY A 173 -14.42 -21.66 -7.03
CA GLY A 173 -15.39 -20.66 -7.42
C GLY A 173 -14.71 -19.31 -7.63
N ASP A 174 -15.38 -18.41 -8.33
CA ASP A 174 -14.94 -17.02 -8.43
C ASP A 174 -14.99 -16.35 -7.04
N GLY A 175 -14.27 -15.24 -6.89
CA GLY A 175 -14.16 -14.52 -5.62
C GLY A 175 -15.49 -14.07 -4.99
N GLU A 176 -16.58 -14.06 -5.76
CA GLU A 176 -17.92 -13.65 -5.31
C GLU A 176 -18.82 -14.84 -4.96
N SER A 177 -18.55 -16.05 -5.48
CA SER A 177 -19.38 -17.25 -5.32
C SER A 177 -19.00 -18.17 -4.17
N LEU A 178 -17.89 -17.92 -3.47
CA LEU A 178 -17.44 -18.74 -2.34
C LEU A 178 -17.68 -18.04 -1.02
N GLN A 179 -18.84 -18.31 -0.39
CA GLN A 179 -19.11 -17.82 0.96
C GLN A 179 -18.77 -18.90 1.99
N VAL A 180 -18.32 -18.47 3.18
CA VAL A 180 -18.03 -19.40 4.30
C VAL A 180 -19.27 -20.22 4.67
N GLY A 181 -20.47 -19.68 4.45
CA GLY A 181 -21.74 -20.38 4.64
C GLY A 181 -21.96 -21.57 3.69
N ASP A 182 -21.24 -21.64 2.57
CA ASP A 182 -21.31 -22.76 1.63
C ASP A 182 -20.57 -24.01 2.13
N LEU A 183 -19.81 -23.89 3.24
CA LEU A 183 -18.99 -24.98 3.76
C LEU A 183 -19.77 -25.84 4.77
N PRO A 184 -19.84 -27.17 4.56
CA PRO A 184 -20.50 -28.06 5.52
C PRO A 184 -19.78 -28.04 6.86
N GLY A 185 -20.54 -27.98 7.96
CA GLY A 185 -19.97 -28.00 9.32
C GLY A 185 -19.17 -29.28 9.68
N SER A 186 -19.22 -30.32 8.84
CA SER A 186 -18.41 -31.54 8.96
C SER A 186 -17.00 -31.40 8.38
N CYS A 187 -16.64 -30.26 7.81
CA CYS A 187 -15.41 -30.05 7.07
C CYS A 187 -14.45 -29.09 7.78
N THR A 188 -13.16 -29.43 7.73
CA THR A 188 -12.05 -28.57 8.15
C THR A 188 -11.37 -28.00 6.92
N ILE A 189 -11.27 -26.68 6.87
CA ILE A 189 -10.59 -25.95 5.80
C ILE A 189 -9.09 -26.18 5.92
N GLY A 190 -8.46 -26.57 4.81
CA GLY A 190 -7.02 -26.72 4.67
C GLY A 190 -6.38 -25.47 4.09
N LYS A 191 -5.83 -25.59 2.88
CA LYS A 191 -5.20 -24.48 2.15
C LYS A 191 -6.16 -23.90 1.11
N SER A 192 -6.04 -22.60 0.88
CA SER A 192 -6.64 -21.90 -0.26
C SER A 192 -5.58 -21.49 -1.27
N ILE A 193 -5.94 -21.52 -2.55
CA ILE A 193 -5.11 -21.08 -3.67
C ILE A 193 -5.98 -20.22 -4.55
N PHE A 194 -5.51 -19.01 -4.88
CA PHE A 194 -6.18 -18.18 -5.87
C PHE A 194 -5.46 -18.29 -7.22
N SER A 195 -6.20 -18.11 -8.30
CA SER A 195 -5.71 -18.14 -9.67
C SER A 195 -6.48 -17.14 -10.54
N LYS A 196 -5.97 -16.83 -11.73
CA LYS A 196 -6.61 -15.85 -12.63
C LYS A 196 -7.94 -16.40 -13.17
N LEU A 197 -8.95 -15.52 -13.29
CA LEU A 197 -10.32 -15.89 -13.68
C LEU A 197 -10.47 -16.48 -15.11
N GLY A 198 -9.40 -16.47 -15.93
CA GLY A 198 -9.36 -17.13 -17.25
C GLY A 198 -8.52 -18.42 -17.33
N ALA A 199 -7.96 -18.88 -16.21
CA ALA A 199 -7.03 -20.01 -16.16
C ALA A 199 -7.72 -21.40 -16.20
N ALA A 200 -9.04 -21.49 -16.41
CA ALA A 200 -9.70 -22.78 -16.59
C ALA A 200 -10.92 -22.74 -17.51
N SER A 201 -10.97 -23.79 -18.30
CA SER A 201 -12.09 -24.40 -19.03
C SER A 201 -13.50 -24.05 -18.55
N GLU A 202 -14.39 -23.96 -19.54
CA GLU A 202 -15.84 -24.10 -19.48
C GLU A 202 -16.37 -24.82 -18.20
N PRO A 203 -17.47 -24.34 -17.60
CA PRO A 203 -18.00 -24.81 -16.31
C PRO A 203 -18.39 -26.30 -16.23
N GLY A 204 -18.28 -27.06 -17.34
CA GLY A 204 -18.71 -28.44 -17.48
C GLY A 204 -17.70 -29.54 -17.11
N ASN A 205 -16.42 -29.23 -16.80
CA ASN A 205 -15.42 -30.28 -16.53
C ASN A 205 -14.72 -30.11 -15.16
N ARG A 206 -15.50 -30.24 -14.07
CA ARG A 206 -15.02 -30.19 -12.68
C ARG A 206 -14.44 -31.54 -12.24
N SER A 207 -13.22 -31.85 -12.70
CA SER A 207 -12.48 -33.04 -12.26
C SER A 207 -11.24 -32.65 -11.45
N MET A 208 -10.70 -33.60 -10.66
CA MET A 208 -9.44 -33.41 -9.95
C MET A 208 -8.28 -33.09 -10.91
N SER A 209 -8.23 -33.71 -12.09
CA SER A 209 -7.17 -33.48 -13.08
C SER A 209 -7.26 -32.07 -13.68
N SER A 210 -8.47 -31.63 -14.05
CA SER A 210 -8.72 -30.28 -14.53
C SER A 210 -8.33 -29.23 -13.49
N LEU A 211 -8.68 -29.48 -12.22
CA LEU A 211 -8.27 -28.63 -11.11
C LEU A 211 -6.75 -28.60 -10.94
N GLN A 212 -6.08 -29.74 -11.03
CA GLN A 212 -4.63 -29.81 -10.91
C GLN A 212 -3.92 -29.04 -12.03
N ASP A 213 -4.35 -29.23 -13.28
CA ASP A 213 -3.79 -28.51 -14.43
C ASP A 213 -3.99 -26.99 -14.26
N GLN A 214 -5.16 -26.56 -13.74
CA GLN A 214 -5.40 -25.16 -13.42
C GLN A 214 -4.43 -24.62 -12.35
N LEU A 215 -4.26 -25.34 -11.25
CA LEU A 215 -3.36 -24.90 -10.16
C LEU A 215 -1.90 -24.84 -10.63
N LEU A 216 -1.50 -25.71 -11.55
CA LEU A 216 -0.16 -25.74 -12.13
C LEU A 216 0.13 -24.58 -13.11
N LEU A 217 -0.90 -23.88 -13.62
CA LEU A 217 -0.68 -22.65 -14.40
C LEU A 217 -0.05 -21.55 -13.53
N GLY A 218 -0.34 -21.56 -12.23
CA GLY A 218 0.20 -20.64 -11.25
C GLY A 218 -0.59 -19.34 -11.10
N ILE A 219 0.07 -18.38 -10.48
CA ILE A 219 -0.46 -17.07 -10.10
C ILE A 219 0.24 -16.03 -10.95
N GLU A 220 -0.53 -15.24 -11.68
CA GLU A 220 -0.01 -14.12 -12.46
C GLU A 220 -0.03 -12.83 -11.62
N LEU A 221 1.09 -12.13 -11.49
CA LEU A 221 1.19 -10.90 -10.71
C LEU A 221 1.57 -9.76 -11.64
N SER A 222 1.02 -8.57 -11.39
CA SER A 222 1.44 -7.36 -12.10
C SER A 222 2.67 -6.76 -11.42
N PHE A 223 3.65 -6.35 -12.21
CA PHE A 223 4.76 -5.50 -11.78
C PHE A 223 4.68 -4.08 -12.36
N LEU A 224 3.49 -3.66 -12.85
CA LEU A 224 3.24 -2.34 -13.44
C LEU A 224 3.61 -1.18 -12.50
N GLN A 225 3.65 -1.44 -11.19
CA GLN A 225 4.09 -0.50 -10.18
C GLN A 225 5.43 0.16 -10.52
N ILE A 226 6.34 -0.53 -11.23
CA ILE A 226 7.61 0.06 -11.67
C ILE A 226 7.41 1.36 -12.45
N GLN A 227 6.36 1.45 -13.28
CA GLN A 227 6.07 2.65 -14.05
C GLN A 227 5.56 3.78 -13.17
N CYS A 228 4.74 3.49 -12.16
CA CYS A 228 4.40 4.51 -11.16
C CYS A 228 5.65 5.10 -10.51
N ILE A 229 6.64 4.27 -10.20
CA ILE A 229 7.86 4.74 -9.57
C ILE A 229 8.66 5.61 -10.56
N ARG A 230 8.86 5.13 -11.79
CA ARG A 230 9.69 5.78 -12.81
C ARG A 230 9.09 7.05 -13.40
N GLU A 231 7.76 7.12 -13.52
CA GLU A 231 7.09 8.22 -14.23
C GLU A 231 6.51 9.27 -13.29
N CYS A 232 5.92 8.85 -12.16
CA CYS A 232 5.16 9.72 -11.25
C CYS A 232 5.92 10.02 -9.96
N ARG A 233 6.39 8.99 -9.24
CA ARG A 233 6.98 9.19 -7.90
C ARG A 233 8.30 9.96 -7.96
N VAL A 234 9.11 9.78 -9.01
CA VAL A 234 10.32 10.62 -9.22
C VAL A 234 10.02 12.11 -9.36
N LYS A 235 8.78 12.47 -9.75
CA LYS A 235 8.31 13.86 -9.85
C LYS A 235 7.54 14.32 -8.60
N GLY A 236 7.44 13.48 -7.57
CA GLY A 236 6.61 13.75 -6.39
C GLY A 236 5.11 13.70 -6.63
N GLN A 237 4.66 13.06 -7.72
CA GLN A 237 3.26 12.97 -8.10
C GLN A 237 2.58 11.72 -7.50
N SER A 238 1.27 11.83 -7.27
CA SER A 238 0.44 10.65 -7.02
C SER A 238 0.35 9.81 -8.31
N CYS A 239 0.21 8.50 -8.16
CA CYS A 239 0.07 7.58 -9.28
C CYS A 239 -1.27 6.89 -9.20
N TYR A 240 -1.85 6.61 -10.36
CA TYR A 240 -3.02 5.74 -10.53
C TYR A 240 -2.70 4.73 -11.63
N MET A 241 -2.88 3.45 -11.35
CA MET A 241 -2.62 2.37 -12.31
C MET A 241 -3.93 1.97 -12.97
N ASP A 242 -3.89 1.79 -14.28
CA ASP A 242 -4.96 1.19 -15.06
C ASP A 242 -4.47 -0.16 -15.60
N TYR A 243 -4.93 -1.24 -14.97
CA TYR A 243 -4.51 -2.61 -15.30
C TYR A 243 -5.23 -3.18 -16.52
N THR A 244 -6.23 -2.49 -17.08
CA THR A 244 -6.92 -2.93 -18.30
C THR A 244 -6.10 -2.64 -19.55
N VAL A 245 -5.41 -1.50 -19.55
CA VAL A 245 -4.53 -1.06 -20.64
C VAL A 245 -3.04 -1.04 -20.23
N ASN A 246 -2.72 -1.52 -19.03
CA ASN A 246 -1.37 -1.54 -18.44
C ASN A 246 -0.67 -0.16 -18.50
N SER A 247 -1.38 0.89 -18.07
CA SER A 247 -0.88 2.26 -18.11
C SER A 247 -0.90 2.91 -16.72
N VAL A 248 -0.13 4.00 -16.57
CA VAL A 248 -0.11 4.80 -15.34
C VAL A 248 -0.53 6.25 -15.63
N LYS A 249 -1.27 6.83 -14.70
CA LYS A 249 -1.63 8.26 -14.72
C LYS A 249 -0.99 8.93 -13.51
N CYS A 250 -0.20 9.97 -13.78
CA CYS A 250 0.39 10.78 -12.73
C CYS A 250 -0.51 12.00 -12.48
N ASP A 251 -0.87 12.24 -11.22
CA ASP A 251 -1.57 13.46 -10.83
C ASP A 251 -0.76 14.22 -9.79
N ASP A 252 -0.69 15.53 -9.97
CA ASP A 252 0.09 16.39 -9.09
C ASP A 252 -0.68 16.53 -7.77
N PRO A 253 -0.09 16.22 -6.60
CA PRO A 253 -0.76 16.46 -5.33
C PRO A 253 -1.11 17.95 -5.12
N ASN A 254 -0.51 18.87 -5.89
CA ASN A 254 -0.86 20.29 -5.92
C ASN A 254 -1.90 20.67 -6.99
N SER A 255 -2.28 19.74 -7.87
CA SER A 255 -3.41 19.83 -8.79
C SER A 255 -4.70 19.57 -8.00
N CYS A 256 -5.02 20.49 -7.08
CA CYS A 256 -6.33 20.55 -6.44
C CYS A 256 -7.39 20.87 -7.51
N LYS A 257 -7.90 19.86 -8.20
CA LYS A 257 -9.00 20.03 -9.16
C LYS A 257 -10.38 19.95 -8.51
N ASP A 258 -10.47 19.40 -7.30
CA ASP A 258 -11.71 19.38 -6.53
C ASP A 258 -11.56 20.09 -5.18
N LEU A 259 -12.43 21.10 -4.97
CA LEU A 259 -12.68 21.77 -3.70
C LEU A 259 -13.35 20.78 -2.71
N SER A 260 -12.65 19.73 -2.32
CA SER A 260 -13.00 18.90 -1.17
C SER A 260 -12.02 19.21 -0.04
N ASP A 261 -12.57 19.63 1.09
CA ASP A 261 -11.99 20.41 2.20
C ASP A 261 -10.72 19.88 2.92
N ASP A 262 -10.06 18.83 2.43
CA ASP A 262 -8.93 18.17 3.12
C ASP A 262 -7.59 18.23 2.38
N CYS A 263 -7.37 19.28 1.57
CA CYS A 263 -5.99 19.63 1.21
C CYS A 263 -5.31 20.27 2.42
N TYR A 264 -4.28 19.62 2.97
CA TYR A 264 -3.43 20.17 4.03
C TYR A 264 -2.90 21.54 3.59
N LYS A 265 -3.61 22.61 4.01
CA LYS A 265 -3.13 23.99 3.89
C LYS A 265 -1.70 24.02 4.41
N PRO A 266 -0.74 24.55 3.63
CA PRO A 266 0.67 24.39 3.95
C PRO A 266 0.93 24.98 5.35
N ILE A 267 1.83 24.35 6.11
CA ILE A 267 2.03 24.62 7.55
C ILE A 267 2.21 26.12 7.85
N TRP A 268 2.84 26.86 6.93
CA TRP A 268 3.01 28.31 7.03
C TRP A 268 1.70 29.10 6.99
N LEU A 269 0.68 28.63 6.24
CA LEU A 269 -0.64 29.26 6.17
C LEU A 269 -1.44 29.04 7.46
N LYS A 270 -1.34 27.86 8.08
CA LYS A 270 -1.90 27.64 9.43
C LYS A 270 -1.21 28.55 10.46
N GLY A 271 0.11 28.68 10.38
CA GLY A 271 0.88 29.62 11.20
C GLY A 271 0.43 31.07 11.03
N LEU A 272 0.25 31.54 9.78
CA LEU A 272 -0.21 32.89 9.46
C LEU A 272 -1.61 33.17 10.04
N ILE A 273 -2.54 32.22 9.90
CA ILE A 273 -3.91 32.37 10.43
C ILE A 273 -3.90 32.45 11.95
N ILE A 274 -3.11 31.62 12.64
CA ILE A 274 -2.98 31.67 14.10
C ILE A 274 -2.39 33.01 14.54
N ILE A 275 -1.35 33.51 13.86
CA ILE A 275 -0.75 34.82 14.16
C ILE A 275 -1.78 35.94 13.98
N LEU A 276 -2.56 35.93 12.89
CA LEU A 276 -3.60 36.91 12.65
C LEU A 276 -4.69 36.87 13.74
N GLN A 277 -5.08 35.69 14.22
CA GLN A 277 -6.04 35.56 15.32
C GLN A 277 -5.49 36.09 16.65
N ILE A 278 -4.20 35.87 16.93
CA ILE A 278 -3.54 36.42 18.14
C ILE A 278 -3.46 37.95 18.06
N ILE A 279 -3.11 38.51 16.89
CA ILE A 279 -3.07 39.96 16.68
C ILE A 279 -4.47 40.56 16.85
N PHE A 280 -5.49 39.94 16.26
CA PHE A 280 -6.87 40.39 16.40
C PHE A 280 -7.33 40.34 17.87
N ALA A 281 -7.05 39.25 18.58
CA ALA A 281 -7.38 39.14 20.01
C ALA A 281 -6.66 40.23 20.84
N SER A 282 -5.36 40.44 20.64
CA SER A 282 -4.57 41.41 21.41
C SER A 282 -4.94 42.88 21.16
N ILE A 283 -5.43 43.22 19.97
CA ILE A 283 -5.87 44.60 19.65
C ILE A 283 -7.32 44.83 20.04
N TYR A 284 -8.22 43.90 19.70
CA TYR A 284 -9.67 44.15 19.84
C TYR A 284 -10.20 43.88 21.25
N THR A 285 -9.61 42.95 22.01
CA THR A 285 -10.04 42.72 23.41
C THR A 285 -9.83 43.92 24.34
N PRO A 286 -8.69 44.66 24.32
CA PRO A 286 -8.55 45.84 25.17
C PRO A 286 -9.46 47.00 24.74
N ILE A 287 -9.75 47.14 23.43
CA ILE A 287 -10.68 48.17 22.93
C ILE A 287 -12.09 47.92 23.45
N ILE A 288 -12.57 46.66 23.40
CA ILE A 288 -13.88 46.29 23.93
C ILE A 288 -13.91 46.46 25.45
N ALA A 289 -12.87 46.03 26.16
CA ALA A 289 -12.77 46.18 27.61
C ALA A 289 -12.78 47.67 28.04
N ALA A 290 -12.03 48.52 27.35
CA ALA A 290 -12.03 49.97 27.59
C ALA A 290 -13.40 50.59 27.31
N GLY A 291 -14.10 50.15 26.26
CA GLY A 291 -15.46 50.58 25.96
C GLY A 291 -16.47 50.21 27.06
N ILE A 292 -16.37 49.00 27.61
CA ILE A 292 -17.23 48.54 28.72
C ILE A 292 -16.93 49.33 29.99
N LEU A 293 -15.65 49.52 30.33
CA LEU A 293 -15.23 50.28 31.51
C LEU A 293 -15.66 51.76 31.42
N GLY A 294 -15.52 52.36 30.24
CA GLY A 294 -15.99 53.73 29.98
C GLY A 294 -17.49 53.88 30.18
N ARG A 295 -18.30 52.92 29.69
CA ARG A 295 -19.76 52.91 29.90
C ARG A 295 -20.13 52.73 31.38
N ALA A 296 -19.41 51.88 32.11
CA ALA A 296 -19.63 51.69 33.54
C ALA A 296 -19.34 52.96 34.34
N LEU A 297 -18.22 53.65 34.05
CA LEU A 297 -17.87 54.91 34.71
C LEU A 297 -18.87 56.03 34.42
N LEU A 298 -19.32 56.16 33.16
CA LEU A 298 -20.39 57.07 32.78
C LEU A 298 -21.69 56.80 33.55
N GLY A 299 -22.05 55.52 33.71
CA GLY A 299 -23.18 55.10 34.54
C GLY A 299 -23.03 55.57 35.98
N VAL A 300 -21.88 55.34 36.61
CA VAL A 300 -21.61 55.78 38.00
C VAL A 300 -21.69 57.30 38.14
N VAL A 301 -21.12 58.07 37.20
CA VAL A 301 -21.17 59.55 37.24
C VAL A 301 -22.61 60.05 37.11
N LEU A 302 -23.39 59.48 36.19
CA LEU A 302 -24.81 59.83 36.03
C LEU A 302 -25.63 59.46 37.27
N SER A 303 -25.43 58.27 37.84
CA SER A 303 -26.08 57.85 39.09
C SER A 303 -25.73 58.77 40.26
N TYR A 304 -24.46 59.14 40.41
CA TYR A 304 -24.02 60.08 41.44
C TYR A 304 -24.60 61.49 41.24
N GLY A 305 -24.67 61.97 39.99
CA GLY A 305 -25.30 63.24 39.64
C GLY A 305 -26.79 63.27 40.00
N ILE A 306 -27.53 62.21 39.66
CA ILE A 306 -28.95 62.06 40.01
C ILE A 306 -29.12 61.99 41.54
N TYR A 307 -28.29 61.22 42.24
CA TYR A 307 -28.31 61.13 43.71
C TYR A 307 -28.14 62.52 44.35
N LYS A 308 -27.14 63.29 43.90
CA LYS A 308 -26.87 64.64 44.43
C LYS A 308 -27.99 65.65 44.12
N LEU A 309 -28.62 65.56 42.95
CA LEU A 309 -29.79 66.38 42.61
C LEU A 309 -31.01 66.03 43.47
N ARG A 310 -31.25 64.74 43.75
CA ARG A 310 -32.30 64.29 44.68
C ARG A 310 -32.07 64.82 46.10
N GLN A 311 -30.84 64.74 46.61
CA GLN A 311 -30.51 65.25 47.93
C GLN A 311 -30.74 66.77 48.04
N ARG A 312 -30.42 67.53 46.99
CA ARG A 312 -30.73 68.97 46.92
C ARG A 312 -32.24 69.27 46.87
N HIS A 313 -33.03 68.43 46.20
CA HIS A 313 -34.49 68.58 46.18
C HIS A 313 -35.13 68.28 47.54
N ILE A 314 -34.66 67.26 48.26
CA ILE A 314 -35.16 66.92 49.60
C ILE A 314 -34.82 68.04 50.60
N SER A 315 -33.58 68.56 50.57
CA SER A 315 -33.17 69.69 51.41
C SER A 315 -33.97 70.98 51.16
N LYS A 316 -34.65 71.10 50.02
CA LYS A 316 -35.46 72.29 49.68
C LYS A 316 -36.93 72.17 50.13
N HIS A 317 -37.39 70.95 50.43
CA HIS A 317 -38.76 70.68 50.88
C HIS A 317 -38.90 70.56 52.40
N ASP A 318 -37.84 70.25 53.14
CA ASP A 318 -37.87 70.22 54.61
C ASP A 318 -37.97 71.61 55.25
N THR A 319 -37.72 72.68 54.50
CA THR A 319 -37.85 74.06 55.02
C THR A 319 -39.26 74.65 54.89
N THR A 320 -40.30 73.88 54.51
CA THR A 320 -41.62 74.47 54.21
C THR A 320 -42.83 73.90 54.95
N LYS A 321 -42.69 73.00 55.94
CA LYS A 321 -43.85 72.53 56.72
C LYS A 321 -43.53 72.25 58.20
N GLU A 322 -43.46 73.31 59.00
CA GLU A 322 -43.87 73.27 60.40
C GLU A 322 -45.07 74.23 60.56
N ILE A 323 -46.27 73.66 60.66
CA ILE A 323 -47.48 74.31 61.19
C ILE A 323 -48.16 73.25 62.07
N PRO A 324 -48.45 73.53 63.36
CA PRO A 324 -49.27 72.67 64.21
C PRO A 324 -50.75 72.67 63.83
#